data_AF-A0A160P8T8-F1
#
_entry.id   AF-A0A160P8T8-F1
#
_cell.length_a   1.000
_cell.length_b   1.000
_cell.length_c   1.000
_cell.angle_alpha   90.00
_cell.angle_beta   90.00
_cell.angle_gamma   90.00
#
_symmetry.space_group_name_H-M   'P 1'
#
loop_
_entity.id
_entity.type
_entity.pdbx_description
1 polymer ?
#
loop_
_entity_poly.entity_id
_entity_poly.type
_entity_poly.pdbx_seq_one_letter_code
_entity_poly.pdbx_strand_id
1 'polypeptide(L)'
;MGGRLARTTPEVRDRPAEARAARIEIADTDDDTSRDLLLTSLAALLPRLDEQVREHAEIAAPKGAGPETVGALRRFSMRHGVAYVTGAREEGTSVTPDAGATPSEPSAPPAAPPGAPVRPMALTSTSTGSPAPATTEATPVHVAAPASEPRPSGPEEVPEAVPAVPTVPTVLAGRPATGSAARPAEEARIPAPSARASAVRSEVHATESVPAPPAAVSTAALPAAKPPAAPTVPAPPAAPRRTGTAPTGASGDGDRAAFRDLASDVWEEHTGPVNQALIRLPALRGTGEAAARADLIAVHLYLTSPPDGPFGALALAEHAEELRPYAACLSSGLGRLPALRGTLMRAVPGPDIPEDVVPGACLHTDAPLDAVHLEAPDAPVPPTEFVRYVIRPLTARRTSALTRDGSGAAALFAPGTAFSVLARYEAGDGLPGRILLAEVPSGAAPFRPPSDEVVARLDTASRRLPLPGGPPWPVRCTGPLTS
;
A
#
# COMPACT_ATOMS: atom_id res chain seq x y z
N MET A 1 29.24 -61.41 20.25
CA MET A 1 29.93 -60.46 19.35
C MET A 1 28.98 -60.15 18.20
N GLY A 2 28.64 -58.90 17.84
CA GLY A 2 29.13 -57.62 18.36
C GLY A 2 29.22 -56.50 17.32
N GLY A 3 28.53 -56.60 16.18
CA GLY A 3 28.64 -55.62 15.08
C GLY A 3 27.76 -54.39 15.29
N ARG A 4 28.34 -53.27 15.70
CA ARG A 4 27.67 -51.95 15.64
C ARG A 4 27.78 -51.38 14.24
N LEU A 5 26.65 -51.16 13.58
CA LEU A 5 26.58 -50.27 12.42
C LEU A 5 26.69 -48.81 12.90
N ALA A 6 27.68 -48.09 12.41
CA ALA A 6 27.86 -46.67 12.72
C ALA A 6 26.77 -45.84 12.02
N ARG A 7 26.05 -45.02 12.79
CA ARG A 7 25.19 -43.97 12.25
C ARG A 7 26.06 -42.78 11.89
N THR A 8 26.24 -42.51 10.59
CA THR A 8 26.74 -41.22 10.11
C THR A 8 25.61 -40.19 10.21
N THR A 9 25.70 -39.31 11.20
CA THR A 9 24.94 -38.05 11.21
C THR A 9 25.48 -37.12 10.10
N PRO A 10 24.62 -36.45 9.32
CA PRO A 10 25.07 -35.41 8.39
C PRO A 10 25.61 -34.20 9.16
N GLU A 11 26.72 -33.62 8.68
CA GLU A 11 27.24 -32.34 9.18
C GLU A 11 26.18 -31.23 9.04
N VAL A 12 25.79 -30.60 10.15
CA VAL A 12 25.14 -29.29 10.11
C VAL A 12 26.24 -28.26 9.84
N ARG A 13 26.30 -27.74 8.61
CA ARG A 13 27.15 -26.60 8.27
C ARG A 13 26.39 -25.30 8.51
N ASP A 14 26.93 -24.47 9.39
CA ASP A 14 26.52 -23.08 9.51
C ASP A 14 26.75 -22.30 8.20
N ARG A 15 25.67 -21.75 7.64
CA ARG A 15 25.67 -20.39 7.07
C ARG A 15 24.23 -19.88 6.87
N PRO A 16 23.98 -18.58 7.09
CA PRO A 16 22.65 -18.01 6.97
C PRO A 16 22.35 -17.61 5.51
N ALA A 17 21.18 -17.99 5.03
CA ALA A 17 20.53 -17.42 3.86
C ALA A 17 19.01 -17.52 4.06
N GLU A 18 18.31 -16.43 3.77
CA GLU A 18 16.86 -16.36 3.47
C GLU A 18 15.98 -17.50 4.02
N ALA A 19 15.24 -17.24 5.10
CA ALA A 19 14.10 -18.06 5.48
C ALA A 19 13.00 -17.94 4.41
N ARG A 20 13.16 -18.67 3.30
CA ARG A 20 12.17 -18.80 2.24
C ARG A 20 10.95 -19.50 2.84
N ALA A 21 9.78 -18.93 2.58
CA ALA A 21 8.51 -19.48 3.02
C ALA A 21 8.42 -20.98 2.67
N ALA A 22 8.03 -21.81 3.64
CA ALA A 22 7.92 -23.23 3.44
C ALA A 22 6.70 -23.52 2.56
N ARG A 23 6.95 -23.69 1.25
CA ARG A 23 5.90 -23.86 0.26
C ARG A 23 5.38 -25.30 0.28
N ILE A 24 4.11 -25.44 0.62
CA ILE A 24 3.36 -26.69 0.51
C ILE A 24 2.76 -26.71 -0.90
N GLU A 25 3.41 -27.42 -1.81
CA GLU A 25 2.91 -27.66 -3.15
C GLU A 25 1.97 -28.86 -3.16
N ILE A 26 0.84 -28.68 -3.85
CA ILE A 26 -0.27 -29.62 -3.86
C ILE A 26 -0.34 -30.24 -5.24
N ALA A 27 -0.38 -31.58 -5.29
CA ALA A 27 -0.59 -32.33 -6.53
C ALA A 27 -2.02 -32.11 -7.05
N ASP A 28 -2.22 -32.18 -8.36
CA ASP A 28 -3.53 -31.92 -8.95
C ASP A 28 -4.57 -32.96 -8.54
N THR A 29 -5.80 -32.53 -8.31
CA THR A 29 -6.92 -33.37 -7.87
C THR A 29 -8.20 -32.95 -8.57
N ASP A 30 -8.62 -33.76 -9.54
CA ASP A 30 -9.80 -33.52 -10.38
C ASP A 30 -11.13 -34.00 -9.75
N ASP A 31 -11.08 -34.74 -8.63
CA ASP A 31 -12.27 -35.29 -7.97
C ASP A 31 -12.43 -34.85 -6.50
N ASP A 32 -13.68 -34.85 -6.04
CA ASP A 32 -14.08 -34.41 -4.70
C ASP A 32 -13.50 -35.26 -3.56
N THR A 33 -13.30 -36.56 -3.79
CA THR A 33 -12.79 -37.49 -2.77
C THR A 33 -11.30 -37.24 -2.54
N SER A 34 -10.54 -37.07 -3.62
CA SER A 34 -9.13 -36.67 -3.56
C SER A 34 -8.97 -35.31 -2.89
N ARG A 35 -9.87 -34.35 -3.17
CA ARG A 35 -9.89 -33.02 -2.53
C ARG A 35 -10.09 -33.09 -1.01
N ASP A 36 -11.02 -33.90 -0.52
CA ASP A 36 -11.28 -34.02 0.93
C ASP A 36 -10.15 -34.77 1.67
N LEU A 37 -9.58 -35.81 1.05
CA LEU A 37 -8.39 -36.50 1.57
C LEU A 37 -7.16 -35.58 1.65
N LEU A 38 -6.98 -34.72 0.65
CA LEU A 38 -5.94 -33.69 0.59
C LEU A 38 -6.10 -32.67 1.72
N LEU A 39 -7.31 -32.12 1.93
CA LEU A 39 -7.58 -31.18 3.03
C LEU A 39 -7.36 -31.82 4.41
N THR A 40 -7.76 -33.08 4.57
CA THR A 40 -7.51 -33.87 5.78
C THR A 40 -6.01 -34.07 6.02
N SER A 41 -5.25 -34.34 4.97
CA SER A 41 -3.79 -34.51 5.03
C SER A 41 -3.07 -33.21 5.40
N LEU A 42 -3.50 -32.07 4.85
CA LEU A 42 -3.00 -30.75 5.23
C LEU A 42 -3.30 -30.44 6.71
N ALA A 43 -4.52 -30.74 7.19
CA ALA A 43 -4.89 -30.55 8.59
C ALA A 43 -4.00 -31.36 9.55
N ALA A 44 -3.60 -32.57 9.15
CA ALA A 44 -2.68 -33.42 9.92
C ALA A 44 -1.20 -33.01 9.79
N LEU A 45 -0.82 -32.32 8.72
CA LEU A 45 0.55 -31.85 8.47
C LEU A 45 0.89 -30.59 9.28
N LEU A 46 0.01 -29.59 9.30
CA LEU A 46 0.31 -28.28 9.91
C LEU A 46 0.75 -28.33 11.39
N PRO A 47 0.15 -29.17 12.27
CA PRO A 47 0.62 -29.31 13.66
C PRO A 47 1.96 -30.05 13.82
N ARG A 48 2.49 -30.64 12.74
CA ARG A 48 3.76 -31.38 12.71
C ARG A 48 4.90 -30.56 12.13
N LEU A 49 4.60 -29.37 11.57
CA LEU A 49 5.61 -28.39 11.20
C LEU A 49 6.14 -27.71 12.46
N ASP A 50 7.42 -27.32 12.43
CA ASP A 50 7.99 -26.44 13.44
C ASP A 50 7.23 -25.09 13.49
N GLU A 51 7.16 -24.45 14.66
CA GLU A 51 6.42 -23.22 14.86
C GLU A 51 6.87 -22.09 13.91
N GLN A 52 8.19 -21.90 13.76
CA GLN A 52 8.75 -20.89 12.86
C GLN A 52 8.48 -21.22 11.39
N VAL A 53 8.49 -22.51 11.03
CA VAL A 53 8.17 -22.99 9.68
C VAL A 53 6.69 -22.80 9.36
N ARG A 54 5.80 -23.03 10.34
CA ARG A 54 4.35 -22.87 10.23
C ARG A 54 3.93 -21.42 10.07
N GLU A 55 4.56 -20.49 10.80
CA GLU A 55 4.33 -19.03 10.63
C GLU A 55 4.67 -18.54 9.22
N HIS A 56 5.64 -19.17 8.56
CA HIS A 56 6.11 -18.82 7.22
C HIS A 56 5.67 -19.84 6.17
N ALA A 57 4.63 -20.64 6.43
CA ALA A 57 4.13 -21.62 5.47
C ALA A 57 3.22 -20.98 4.41
N GLU A 58 3.39 -21.39 3.15
CA GLU A 58 2.56 -20.96 2.02
C GLU A 58 1.93 -22.18 1.34
N ILE A 59 0.60 -22.18 1.20
CA ILE A 59 -0.14 -23.18 0.42
C ILE A 59 -0.29 -22.68 -1.02
N ALA A 60 0.19 -23.47 -1.98
CA ALA A 60 0.06 -23.17 -3.40
C ALA A 60 -0.90 -24.16 -4.09
N ALA A 61 -1.84 -23.63 -4.87
CA ALA A 61 -2.73 -24.48 -5.67
C ALA A 61 -2.00 -25.11 -6.88
N PRO A 62 -2.40 -26.33 -7.30
CA PRO A 62 -1.89 -26.96 -8.51
C PRO A 62 -2.05 -26.11 -9.77
N LYS A 63 -1.16 -26.27 -10.76
CA LYS A 63 -1.36 -25.74 -12.11
C LYS A 63 -2.48 -26.53 -12.81
N GLY A 64 -3.68 -25.96 -12.88
CA GLY A 64 -4.86 -26.61 -13.48
C GLY A 64 -6.04 -26.74 -12.52
N ALA A 65 -5.79 -26.61 -11.22
CA ALA A 65 -6.77 -26.81 -10.16
C ALA A 65 -8.10 -26.08 -10.42
N GLY A 66 -9.20 -26.84 -10.44
CA GLY A 66 -10.54 -26.32 -10.63
C GLY A 66 -10.92 -25.24 -9.61
N PRO A 67 -11.88 -24.34 -9.95
CA PRO A 67 -12.26 -23.21 -9.11
C PRO A 67 -12.75 -23.63 -7.71
N GLU A 68 -13.33 -24.83 -7.60
CA GLU A 68 -13.77 -25.37 -6.31
C GLU A 68 -12.60 -25.79 -5.41
N THR A 69 -11.58 -26.47 -5.96
CA THR A 69 -10.35 -26.85 -5.25
C THR A 69 -9.60 -25.60 -4.79
N VAL A 70 -9.46 -24.59 -5.68
CA VAL A 70 -8.95 -23.26 -5.33
C VAL A 70 -9.76 -22.61 -4.19
N GLY A 71 -11.09 -22.68 -4.24
CA GLY A 71 -11.96 -22.16 -3.19
C GLY A 71 -11.83 -22.91 -1.85
N ALA A 72 -11.67 -24.23 -1.89
CA ALA A 72 -11.51 -25.07 -0.72
C ALA A 72 -10.15 -24.84 -0.03
N LEU A 73 -9.06 -24.77 -0.80
CA LEU A 73 -7.72 -24.43 -0.28
C LEU A 73 -7.68 -23.04 0.33
N ARG A 74 -8.36 -22.05 -0.29
CA ARG A 74 -8.46 -20.71 0.29
C ARG A 74 -9.21 -20.70 1.62
N ARG A 75 -10.34 -21.41 1.74
CA ARG A 75 -11.09 -21.57 3.00
C ARG A 75 -10.27 -22.27 4.08
N PHE A 76 -9.54 -23.32 3.72
CA PHE A 76 -8.63 -24.03 4.61
C PHE A 76 -7.52 -23.11 5.13
N SER A 77 -6.85 -22.40 4.24
CA SER A 77 -5.76 -21.48 4.57
C SER A 77 -6.22 -20.39 5.56
N MET A 78 -7.38 -19.77 5.33
CA MET A 78 -7.98 -18.81 6.26
C MET A 78 -8.31 -19.40 7.62
N ARG A 79 -8.81 -20.65 7.68
CA ARG A 79 -9.14 -21.33 8.95
C ARG A 79 -7.91 -21.63 9.80
N HIS A 80 -6.79 -21.95 9.16
CA HIS A 80 -5.55 -22.37 9.83
C HIS A 80 -4.48 -21.27 9.92
N GLY A 81 -4.76 -20.05 9.47
CA GLY A 81 -3.83 -18.92 9.56
C GLY A 81 -2.62 -19.02 8.62
N VAL A 82 -2.72 -19.82 7.54
CA VAL A 82 -1.63 -20.07 6.60
C VAL A 82 -1.79 -19.19 5.35
N ALA A 83 -0.70 -18.70 4.78
CA ALA A 83 -0.75 -17.91 3.56
C ALA A 83 -1.16 -18.76 2.34
N TYR A 84 -1.93 -18.19 1.42
CA TYR A 84 -2.42 -18.87 0.21
C TYR A 84 -1.99 -18.12 -1.05
N VAL A 85 -1.31 -18.82 -1.96
CA VAL A 85 -0.76 -18.24 -3.19
C VAL A 85 -1.41 -18.87 -4.41
N THR A 86 -2.12 -18.04 -5.18
CA THR A 86 -2.66 -18.42 -6.49
C THR A 86 -1.58 -18.30 -7.56
N GLY A 87 -1.22 -19.43 -8.16
CA GLY A 87 -0.23 -19.51 -9.24
C GLY A 87 1.06 -20.22 -8.81
N ALA A 88 1.53 -21.13 -9.65
CA ALA A 88 2.91 -21.58 -9.55
C ALA A 88 3.83 -20.39 -9.83
N ARG A 89 4.79 -20.14 -8.95
CA ARG A 89 5.88 -19.22 -9.25
C ARG A 89 6.63 -19.79 -10.45
N GLU A 90 6.56 -19.12 -11.59
CA GLU A 90 7.40 -19.49 -12.73
C GLU A 90 8.85 -19.25 -12.32
N GLU A 91 9.61 -20.33 -12.13
CA GLU A 91 11.05 -20.24 -11.97
C GLU A 91 11.62 -19.70 -13.28
N GLY A 92 12.06 -18.44 -13.22
CA GLY A 92 12.24 -17.59 -14.40
C GLY A 92 13.25 -18.16 -15.38
N THR A 93 12.76 -18.77 -16.46
CA THR A 93 13.53 -18.92 -17.69
C THR A 93 13.54 -17.55 -18.37
N SER A 94 14.69 -16.88 -18.34
CA SER A 94 14.86 -15.55 -18.94
C SER A 94 14.65 -15.62 -20.45
N VAL A 95 13.63 -14.92 -20.96
CA VAL A 95 13.41 -14.70 -22.39
C VAL A 95 13.53 -13.21 -22.68
N THR A 96 14.55 -12.83 -23.44
CA THR A 96 14.72 -11.48 -23.98
C THR A 96 13.66 -11.21 -25.05
N PRO A 97 12.86 -10.13 -24.97
CA PRO A 97 11.96 -9.74 -26.03
C PRO A 97 12.72 -9.09 -27.19
N ASP A 98 12.50 -9.61 -28.40
CA ASP A 98 12.98 -9.04 -29.65
C ASP A 98 12.13 -7.82 -30.07
N ALA A 99 12.74 -6.87 -30.79
CA ALA A 99 12.16 -5.56 -31.08
C ALA A 99 11.77 -5.42 -32.55
N GLY A 100 10.47 -5.47 -32.87
CA GLY A 100 10.03 -5.32 -34.26
C GLY A 100 8.53 -5.39 -34.53
N ALA A 101 7.73 -4.45 -33.99
CA ALA A 101 6.35 -4.24 -34.44
C ALA A 101 5.89 -2.79 -34.23
N THR A 102 5.71 -2.03 -35.31
CA THR A 102 5.05 -0.71 -35.31
C THR A 102 3.53 -0.86 -35.33
N PRO A 103 2.78 -0.29 -34.36
CA PRO A 103 1.32 -0.30 -34.40
C PRO A 103 0.77 0.64 -35.47
N SER A 104 -0.23 0.19 -36.24
CA SER A 104 -0.96 1.02 -37.20
C SER A 104 -1.94 1.98 -36.51
N GLU A 105 -2.07 3.18 -37.08
CA GLU A 105 -2.94 4.27 -36.64
C GLU A 105 -4.43 3.97 -36.94
N PRO A 106 -5.36 4.09 -35.97
CA PRO A 106 -6.80 3.90 -36.23
C PRO A 106 -7.45 5.17 -36.79
N SER A 107 -8.15 5.03 -37.93
CA SER A 107 -8.87 6.14 -38.58
C SER A 107 -9.99 6.75 -37.72
N ALA A 108 -10.11 8.07 -37.75
CA ALA A 108 -11.15 8.83 -37.05
C ALA A 108 -12.54 8.69 -37.72
N PRO A 109 -13.65 8.71 -36.94
CA PRO A 109 -15.02 8.75 -37.47
C PRO A 109 -15.43 10.16 -37.96
N PRO A 110 -16.38 10.27 -38.91
CA PRO A 110 -16.74 11.54 -39.54
C PRO A 110 -17.61 12.45 -38.66
N ALA A 111 -17.51 13.76 -38.92
CA ALA A 111 -18.19 14.82 -38.18
C ALA A 111 -19.71 14.89 -38.44
N ALA A 112 -20.47 15.26 -37.40
CA ALA A 112 -21.90 15.53 -37.49
C ALA A 112 -22.20 16.98 -37.94
N PRO A 113 -23.31 17.24 -38.66
CA PRO A 113 -23.66 18.57 -39.17
C PRO A 113 -24.27 19.49 -38.08
N PRO A 114 -24.14 20.82 -38.22
CA PRO A 114 -24.68 21.78 -37.26
C PRO A 114 -26.10 22.26 -37.59
N GLY A 115 -26.88 22.59 -36.55
CA GLY A 115 -27.92 23.63 -36.63
C GLY A 115 -29.38 23.19 -36.44
N ALA A 116 -29.91 23.37 -35.24
CA ALA A 116 -31.34 23.60 -35.00
C ALA A 116 -31.51 24.57 -33.80
N PRO A 117 -32.35 25.63 -33.88
CA PRO A 117 -32.45 26.64 -32.84
C PRO A 117 -33.39 26.22 -31.70
N VAL A 118 -32.94 26.36 -30.45
CA VAL A 118 -33.78 26.16 -29.26
C VAL A 118 -34.57 27.45 -28.98
N ARG A 119 -35.90 27.34 -28.94
CA ARG A 119 -36.80 28.43 -28.50
C ARG A 119 -36.76 28.58 -26.97
N PRO A 120 -36.72 29.81 -26.43
CA PRO A 120 -37.02 30.03 -25.01
C PRO A 120 -38.54 30.00 -24.77
N MET A 121 -38.99 29.16 -23.84
CA MET A 121 -40.30 29.33 -23.20
C MET A 121 -40.09 29.85 -21.79
N ALA A 122 -40.45 31.12 -21.58
CA ALA A 122 -40.69 31.64 -20.25
C ALA A 122 -42.13 31.29 -19.85
N LEU A 123 -42.33 30.72 -18.67
CA LEU A 123 -43.59 30.80 -17.94
C LEU A 123 -43.32 31.03 -16.45
N THR A 124 -43.66 32.23 -16.01
CA THR A 124 -43.88 32.60 -14.61
C THR A 124 -45.09 31.86 -14.05
N SER A 125 -44.99 31.33 -12.83
CA SER A 125 -46.17 31.07 -11.97
C SER A 125 -45.79 31.17 -10.50
N THR A 126 -46.19 32.28 -9.88
CA THR A 126 -46.38 32.39 -8.43
C THR A 126 -47.65 31.64 -8.03
N SER A 127 -47.62 30.81 -6.98
CA SER A 127 -48.82 30.58 -6.16
C SER A 127 -48.50 30.21 -4.72
N THR A 128 -49.06 30.99 -3.82
CA THR A 128 -49.22 30.78 -2.38
C THR A 128 -50.02 29.50 -2.07
N GLY A 129 -49.80 28.86 -0.91
CA GLY A 129 -50.71 27.79 -0.45
C GLY A 129 -50.21 26.88 0.68
N SER A 130 -50.08 27.41 1.91
CA SER A 130 -50.11 26.57 3.13
C SER A 130 -51.56 26.13 3.39
N PRO A 131 -51.84 24.86 3.79
CA PRO A 131 -51.93 24.60 5.23
C PRO A 131 -51.51 23.18 5.69
N ALA A 132 -51.23 23.09 6.99
CA ALA A 132 -51.30 21.87 7.81
C ALA A 132 -52.03 22.23 9.13
N PRO A 133 -52.39 21.29 10.02
CA PRO A 133 -52.47 19.83 9.85
C PRO A 133 -53.90 19.29 10.10
N ALA A 134 -54.11 17.99 9.84
CA ALA A 134 -55.28 17.26 10.34
C ALA A 134 -54.83 15.99 11.08
N THR A 135 -55.09 15.96 12.38
CA THR A 135 -54.80 14.85 13.29
C THR A 135 -55.76 13.68 13.04
N THR A 136 -55.25 12.45 13.01
CA THR A 136 -56.09 11.25 13.19
C THR A 136 -55.35 10.21 14.03
N GLU A 137 -55.77 10.04 15.28
CA GLU A 137 -55.43 8.87 16.09
C GLU A 137 -56.20 7.63 15.61
N ALA A 138 -55.53 6.48 15.52
CA ALA A 138 -56.18 5.17 15.48
C ALA A 138 -55.23 4.06 15.97
N THR A 139 -55.26 3.86 17.29
CA THR A 139 -55.16 2.61 18.08
C THR A 139 -54.47 1.37 17.46
N PRO A 140 -53.51 0.72 18.17
CA PRO A 140 -52.83 -0.48 17.69
C PRO A 140 -53.70 -1.74 17.78
N VAL A 141 -53.56 -2.63 16.78
CA VAL A 141 -54.11 -3.99 16.82
C VAL A 141 -53.01 -4.97 17.20
N HIS A 142 -53.05 -5.49 18.44
CA HIS A 142 -52.31 -6.68 18.81
C HIS A 142 -52.90 -7.90 18.08
N VAL A 143 -52.08 -8.63 17.32
CA VAL A 143 -52.37 -10.01 16.88
C VAL A 143 -51.28 -10.93 17.42
N ALA A 144 -51.70 -12.09 17.91
CA ALA A 144 -50.91 -12.98 18.74
C ALA A 144 -49.87 -13.82 17.98
N ALA A 145 -48.86 -14.27 18.72
CA ALA A 145 -47.96 -15.33 18.29
C ALA A 145 -48.62 -16.73 18.46
N PRO A 146 -48.37 -17.65 17.51
CA PRO A 146 -48.21 -19.08 17.78
C PRO A 146 -46.71 -19.44 17.63
N ALA A 147 -46.07 -20.02 18.64
CA ALA A 147 -46.13 -21.44 19.05
C ALA A 147 -45.09 -22.31 18.31
N SER A 148 -44.43 -23.18 19.07
CA SER A 148 -43.14 -23.81 18.74
C SER A 148 -43.23 -25.06 17.86
N GLU A 149 -42.15 -25.31 17.10
CA GLU A 149 -41.53 -26.63 16.79
C GLU A 149 -42.38 -27.67 16.00
N PRO A 150 -41.74 -28.54 15.17
CA PRO A 150 -40.72 -29.49 15.64
C PRO A 150 -39.49 -29.74 14.75
N ARG A 151 -38.43 -30.25 15.40
CA ARG A 151 -37.30 -30.96 14.77
C ARG A 151 -37.79 -32.21 14.01
N PRO A 152 -37.18 -32.54 12.86
CA PRO A 152 -37.02 -33.91 12.41
C PRO A 152 -35.68 -34.50 12.92
N SER A 153 -35.76 -35.70 13.47
CA SER A 153 -34.61 -36.52 13.88
C SER A 153 -33.92 -37.17 12.66
N GLY A 154 -32.65 -37.54 12.80
CA GLY A 154 -32.13 -38.73 12.08
C GLY A 154 -32.76 -40.02 12.64
N PRO A 155 -32.39 -41.23 12.16
CA PRO A 155 -31.09 -41.57 11.57
C PRO A 155 -31.19 -42.37 10.25
N GLU A 156 -30.05 -42.63 9.60
CA GLU A 156 -29.78 -43.98 9.08
C GLU A 156 -28.27 -44.25 8.96
N GLU A 157 -27.91 -45.51 9.24
CA GLU A 157 -26.56 -46.08 9.28
C GLU A 157 -26.50 -47.17 8.17
N VAL A 158 -25.38 -47.93 8.03
CA VAL A 158 -25.25 -49.15 7.20
C VAL A 158 -25.01 -48.91 5.68
N PRO A 159 -24.13 -49.69 4.98
CA PRO A 159 -22.94 -50.43 5.40
C PRO A 159 -21.66 -50.14 4.58
N GLU A 160 -20.55 -50.67 5.09
CA GLU A 160 -19.26 -50.92 4.44
C GLU A 160 -19.38 -51.84 3.20
N ALA A 161 -18.68 -51.49 2.10
CA ALA A 161 -18.56 -52.34 0.90
C ALA A 161 -17.16 -52.26 0.27
N VAL A 162 -16.41 -53.35 0.36
CA VAL A 162 -15.10 -53.58 -0.30
C VAL A 162 -15.36 -54.32 -1.61
N PRO A 163 -14.84 -53.88 -2.78
CA PRO A 163 -13.82 -54.73 -3.44
C PRO A 163 -12.83 -54.06 -4.43
N ALA A 164 -11.83 -54.88 -4.78
CA ALA A 164 -11.13 -54.98 -6.07
C ALA A 164 -9.93 -54.04 -6.39
N VAL A 165 -8.75 -54.68 -6.42
CA VAL A 165 -7.53 -54.23 -7.11
C VAL A 165 -7.60 -54.61 -8.59
N PRO A 166 -7.15 -53.74 -9.52
CA PRO A 166 -6.60 -54.24 -10.79
C PRO A 166 -5.27 -53.59 -11.22
N THR A 167 -4.25 -54.45 -11.30
CA THR A 167 -3.39 -54.69 -12.48
C THR A 167 -2.73 -53.51 -13.24
N VAL A 168 -1.40 -53.53 -13.20
CA VAL A 168 -0.46 -52.74 -14.04
C VAL A 168 -0.54 -53.13 -15.53
N PRO A 169 -0.30 -52.19 -16.46
CA PRO A 169 0.35 -52.52 -17.73
C PRO A 169 1.67 -51.77 -17.94
N THR A 170 2.76 -52.53 -18.04
CA THR A 170 4.03 -52.08 -18.64
C THR A 170 3.86 -51.93 -20.15
N VAL A 171 4.27 -50.79 -20.74
CA VAL A 171 4.43 -50.66 -22.20
C VAL A 171 5.81 -50.08 -22.54
N LEU A 172 6.40 -50.66 -23.58
CA LEU A 172 7.79 -50.47 -24.02
C LEU A 172 8.01 -49.21 -24.89
N ALA A 173 9.26 -48.74 -24.84
CA ALA A 173 10.12 -48.29 -25.95
C ALA A 173 9.60 -47.30 -27.02
N GLY A 174 10.34 -46.19 -27.18
CA GLY A 174 10.16 -45.24 -28.29
C GLY A 174 11.37 -44.32 -28.49
N ARG A 175 12.49 -44.86 -29.00
CA ARG A 175 13.65 -44.11 -29.54
C ARG A 175 13.78 -44.53 -31.02
N PRO A 176 13.86 -43.62 -31.99
CA PRO A 176 15.10 -42.92 -32.33
C PRO A 176 14.84 -41.38 -32.46
N ALA A 177 15.65 -40.50 -33.07
CA ALA A 177 16.82 -40.68 -33.94
C ALA A 177 17.87 -39.55 -33.84
N THR A 178 18.85 -39.64 -34.74
CA THR A 178 20.00 -38.78 -35.06
C THR A 178 19.68 -37.55 -35.90
N GLY A 179 20.39 -36.44 -35.65
CA GLY A 179 20.61 -35.34 -36.61
C GLY A 179 21.98 -34.71 -36.35
N SER A 180 22.91 -34.81 -37.31
CA SER A 180 24.32 -34.41 -37.17
C SER A 180 24.75 -33.53 -38.34
N ALA A 181 25.87 -32.81 -38.16
CA ALA A 181 26.50 -31.84 -39.08
C ALA A 181 25.76 -30.49 -39.19
N ALA A 182 26.42 -29.37 -39.51
CA ALA A 182 27.82 -29.18 -39.88
C ALA A 182 28.44 -27.88 -39.29
N ARG A 183 29.77 -27.88 -39.17
CA ARG A 183 30.61 -26.68 -38.94
C ARG A 183 30.84 -26.00 -40.30
N PRO A 184 31.05 -24.68 -40.34
CA PRO A 184 32.34 -24.21 -40.84
C PRO A 184 33.02 -23.23 -39.87
N ALA A 185 34.33 -23.09 -40.04
CA ALA A 185 35.11 -22.03 -39.42
C ALA A 185 35.27 -20.88 -40.43
N GLU A 186 35.29 -19.63 -39.95
CA GLU A 186 35.93 -18.54 -40.68
C GLU A 186 36.64 -17.58 -39.72
N GLU A 187 37.62 -16.88 -40.24
CA GLU A 187 38.79 -16.36 -39.53
C GLU A 187 38.98 -14.88 -39.86
N ALA A 188 38.85 -13.96 -38.88
CA ALA A 188 39.30 -12.58 -39.06
C ALA A 188 39.54 -11.78 -37.77
N ARG A 189 40.83 -11.54 -37.50
CA ARG A 189 41.44 -10.21 -37.21
C ARG A 189 40.96 -9.40 -35.99
N ILE A 190 41.84 -9.42 -34.99
CA ILE A 190 42.06 -8.35 -33.99
C ILE A 190 42.41 -7.02 -34.68
N PRO A 191 41.96 -5.87 -34.14
CA PRO A 191 42.88 -4.75 -33.97
C PRO A 191 42.86 -4.17 -32.55
N ALA A 192 44.04 -3.89 -32.00
CA ALA A 192 44.20 -3.16 -30.75
C ALA A 192 44.18 -1.63 -30.98
N PRO A 193 43.67 -0.81 -30.04
CA PRO A 193 43.94 0.63 -30.03
C PRO A 193 45.33 0.90 -29.44
N SER A 194 46.21 1.50 -30.25
CA SER A 194 47.55 1.92 -29.84
C SER A 194 47.56 3.32 -29.22
N ALA A 195 48.51 3.59 -28.33
CA ALA A 195 48.63 4.86 -27.62
C ALA A 195 49.34 5.97 -28.43
N ARG A 196 48.89 7.22 -28.26
CA ARG A 196 49.63 8.49 -28.40
C ARG A 196 48.79 9.58 -27.71
N ALA A 197 49.20 10.24 -26.63
CA ALA A 197 50.41 11.03 -26.35
C ALA A 197 50.39 12.45 -26.95
N SER A 198 49.93 13.41 -26.13
CA SER A 198 50.31 14.84 -26.05
C SER A 198 49.81 15.32 -24.67
N ALA A 199 50.62 15.64 -23.65
CA ALA A 199 51.77 16.54 -23.57
C ALA A 199 51.40 18.03 -23.69
N VAL A 200 51.04 18.64 -22.55
CA VAL A 200 51.25 20.07 -22.28
C VAL A 200 52.03 20.20 -20.98
N ARG A 201 53.09 21.01 -21.01
CA ARG A 201 54.00 21.29 -19.89
C ARG A 201 53.39 22.33 -18.95
N SER A 202 53.72 22.21 -17.66
CA SER A 202 54.02 23.37 -16.80
C SER A 202 55.05 22.95 -15.76
N GLU A 203 56.25 23.51 -15.85
CA GLU A 203 57.34 23.27 -14.89
C GLU A 203 57.33 24.31 -13.76
N VAL A 204 57.36 23.80 -12.53
CA VAL A 204 58.30 24.17 -11.45
C VAL A 204 58.49 25.66 -11.13
N HIS A 205 58.03 26.05 -9.93
CA HIS A 205 58.72 26.87 -8.91
C HIS A 205 57.90 26.76 -7.60
N ALA A 206 58.44 26.68 -6.39
CA ALA A 206 59.81 26.41 -5.93
C ALA A 206 59.74 25.78 -4.52
N THR A 207 60.80 25.09 -4.09
CA THR A 207 60.96 24.52 -2.74
C THR A 207 61.23 25.59 -1.68
N GLU A 208 60.62 25.47 -0.50
CA GLU A 208 61.24 25.91 0.75
C GLU A 208 60.95 24.93 1.90
N SER A 209 61.92 24.73 2.79
CA SER A 209 61.92 23.65 3.79
C SER A 209 61.59 24.10 5.21
N VAL A 210 61.10 23.14 5.98
CA VAL A 210 60.80 23.17 7.43
C VAL A 210 62.01 23.65 8.25
N PRO A 211 61.78 24.41 9.34
CA PRO A 211 62.19 23.90 10.64
C PRO A 211 61.15 24.09 11.76
N ALA A 212 61.08 23.09 12.64
CA ALA A 212 60.55 23.18 14.01
C ALA A 212 61.53 22.39 14.92
N PRO A 213 61.52 22.54 16.27
CA PRO A 213 60.85 23.54 17.11
C PRO A 213 61.87 24.30 18.00
N PRO A 214 61.41 25.09 18.99
CA PRO A 214 62.00 24.97 20.33
C PRO A 214 60.97 24.66 21.42
N ALA A 215 61.44 24.11 22.54
CA ALA A 215 60.61 23.56 23.61
C ALA A 215 60.37 24.54 24.78
N ALA A 216 59.31 24.22 25.52
CA ALA A 216 59.07 24.54 26.93
C ALA A 216 58.91 26.01 27.37
N VAL A 217 57.67 26.36 27.71
CA VAL A 217 57.38 26.80 29.09
C VAL A 217 56.06 26.18 29.56
N SER A 218 56.10 25.57 30.75
CA SER A 218 54.91 25.11 31.47
C SER A 218 54.41 26.25 32.35
N THR A 219 53.20 26.74 32.10
CA THR A 219 52.49 27.66 33.00
C THR A 219 51.39 26.93 33.75
N ALA A 220 51.33 27.16 35.05
CA ALA A 220 50.50 26.41 35.98
C ALA A 220 48.99 26.60 35.77
N ALA A 221 48.22 25.57 36.13
CA ALA A 221 46.77 25.60 36.08
C ALA A 221 46.17 26.67 37.01
N LEU A 222 45.30 27.51 36.46
CA LEU A 222 44.33 28.32 37.21
C LEU A 222 43.00 27.56 37.32
N PRO A 223 42.31 27.58 38.48
CA PRO A 223 41.04 26.89 38.66
C PRO A 223 39.91 27.51 37.82
N ALA A 224 38.99 26.66 37.36
CA ALA A 224 37.94 27.03 36.43
C ALA A 224 36.97 28.10 36.96
N ALA A 225 36.84 29.20 36.23
CA ALA A 225 35.71 30.12 36.39
C ALA A 225 34.45 29.50 35.77
N LYS A 226 33.47 29.15 36.62
CA LYS A 226 32.16 28.67 36.21
C LYS A 226 31.44 29.73 35.37
N PRO A 227 30.97 29.43 34.15
CA PRO A 227 30.22 30.41 33.36
C PRO A 227 28.92 30.82 34.10
N PRO A 228 28.50 32.10 34.02
CA PRO A 228 27.28 32.54 34.65
C PRO A 228 26.07 31.79 34.06
N ALA A 229 25.20 31.28 34.93
CA ALA A 229 23.98 30.63 34.49
C ALA A 229 23.08 31.65 33.78
N ALA A 230 22.80 31.40 32.50
CA ALA A 230 21.77 32.16 31.79
C ALA A 230 20.42 31.97 32.52
N PRO A 231 19.58 33.01 32.62
CA PRO A 231 18.27 32.89 33.24
C PRO A 231 17.43 31.89 32.45
N THR A 232 17.11 30.75 33.07
CA THR A 232 16.17 29.78 32.51
C THR A 232 14.79 30.41 32.45
N VAL A 233 14.44 30.96 31.28
CA VAL A 233 13.05 31.29 30.96
C VAL A 233 12.29 29.97 31.03
N PRO A 234 11.23 29.84 31.86
CA PRO A 234 10.45 28.61 31.89
C PRO A 234 9.82 28.41 30.52
N ALA A 235 10.14 27.28 29.88
CA ALA A 235 9.52 26.91 28.62
C ALA A 235 7.98 26.88 28.81
N PRO A 236 7.19 27.37 27.83
CA PRO A 236 5.74 27.23 27.89
C PRO A 236 5.38 25.76 28.06
N PRO A 237 4.35 25.42 28.85
CA PRO A 237 3.97 24.03 29.05
C PRO A 237 3.65 23.40 27.71
N ALA A 238 4.37 22.33 27.36
CA ALA A 238 4.10 21.56 26.17
C ALA A 238 2.63 21.11 26.19
N ALA A 239 1.89 21.42 25.13
CA ALA A 239 0.49 21.01 25.02
C ALA A 239 0.41 19.47 25.17
N PRO A 240 -0.58 18.95 25.92
CA PRO A 240 -0.70 17.52 26.13
C PRO A 240 -0.91 16.82 24.79
N ARG A 241 0.05 15.97 24.40
CA ARG A 241 -0.07 15.08 23.22
C ARG A 241 -1.35 14.26 23.37
N ARG A 242 -2.32 14.46 22.48
CA ARG A 242 -3.62 13.79 22.55
C ARG A 242 -3.48 12.37 22.02
N THR A 243 -3.57 11.38 22.91
CA THR A 243 -3.37 9.96 22.60
C THR A 243 -4.62 9.27 22.02
N GLY A 244 -5.39 9.98 21.18
CA GLY A 244 -6.57 9.41 20.54
C GLY A 244 -6.16 8.44 19.45
N THR A 245 -6.08 7.15 19.77
CA THR A 245 -5.70 6.13 18.77
C THR A 245 -6.77 6.03 17.70
N ALA A 246 -6.43 6.45 16.48
CA ALA A 246 -7.30 6.35 15.32
C ALA A 246 -7.85 4.92 15.12
N PRO A 247 -9.10 4.74 14.66
CA PRO A 247 -9.69 3.42 14.46
C PRO A 247 -8.95 2.66 13.34
N THR A 248 -8.23 1.60 13.71
CA THR A 248 -7.41 0.76 12.82
C THR A 248 -8.16 -0.43 12.19
N GLY A 249 -9.49 -0.45 12.28
CA GLY A 249 -10.35 -1.56 11.84
C GLY A 249 -11.26 -1.24 10.66
N ALA A 250 -11.91 -2.28 10.11
CA ALA A 250 -13.05 -2.09 9.21
C ALA A 250 -14.28 -1.59 9.99
N SER A 251 -15.12 -0.78 9.36
CA SER A 251 -16.34 -0.26 9.98
C SER A 251 -17.34 -1.39 10.27
N GLY A 252 -17.99 -1.33 11.43
CA GLY A 252 -19.16 -2.14 11.76
C GLY A 252 -20.45 -1.54 11.20
N ASP A 253 -21.57 -2.26 11.33
CA ASP A 253 -22.89 -1.72 10.97
C ASP A 253 -23.31 -0.57 11.90
N GLY A 254 -22.88 -0.62 13.18
CA GLY A 254 -23.06 0.48 14.13
C GLY A 254 -22.32 1.75 13.70
N ASP A 255 -21.05 1.64 13.29
CA ASP A 255 -20.27 2.80 12.81
C ASP A 255 -20.92 3.42 11.57
N ARG A 256 -21.38 2.59 10.62
CA ARG A 256 -22.06 3.06 9.40
C ARG A 256 -23.42 3.70 9.68
N ALA A 257 -24.16 3.21 10.68
CA ALA A 257 -25.43 3.80 11.10
C ALA A 257 -25.21 5.16 11.78
N ALA A 258 -24.27 5.23 12.74
CA ALA A 258 -23.93 6.47 13.44
C ALA A 258 -23.29 7.50 12.48
N PHE A 259 -22.44 7.09 11.54
CA PHE A 259 -21.93 7.99 10.51
C PHE A 259 -23.04 8.54 9.60
N ARG A 260 -24.03 7.72 9.21
CA ARG A 260 -25.18 8.21 8.43
C ARG A 260 -25.99 9.25 9.21
N ASP A 261 -26.16 9.08 10.51
CA ASP A 261 -26.84 10.04 11.38
C ASP A 261 -26.05 11.35 11.48
N LEU A 262 -24.73 11.27 11.74
CA LEU A 262 -23.82 12.43 11.77
C LEU A 262 -23.78 13.22 10.44
N ALA A 263 -23.97 12.55 9.31
CA ALA A 263 -23.90 13.13 7.97
C ALA A 263 -25.28 13.31 7.30
N SER A 264 -26.38 13.24 8.06
CA SER A 264 -27.76 13.24 7.55
C SER A 264 -28.04 14.36 6.54
N ASP A 265 -27.63 15.59 6.87
CA ASP A 265 -27.90 16.80 6.08
C ASP A 265 -27.12 16.88 4.76
N VAL A 266 -26.04 16.10 4.61
CA VAL A 266 -25.14 16.08 3.43
C VAL A 266 -25.12 14.73 2.71
N TRP A 267 -25.78 13.70 3.24
CA TRP A 267 -25.69 12.31 2.77
C TRP A 267 -26.09 12.12 1.29
N GLU A 268 -27.18 12.76 0.88
CA GLU A 268 -27.72 12.60 -0.48
C GLU A 268 -26.84 13.26 -1.55
N GLU A 269 -26.14 14.35 -1.22
CA GLU A 269 -25.19 15.00 -2.14
C GLU A 269 -24.07 14.05 -2.57
N HIS A 270 -23.58 13.23 -1.64
CA HIS A 270 -22.46 12.33 -1.87
C HIS A 270 -22.86 10.96 -2.42
N THR A 271 -24.14 10.58 -2.30
CA THR A 271 -24.65 9.30 -2.80
C THR A 271 -24.53 9.19 -4.33
N GLY A 272 -24.83 10.27 -5.07
CA GLY A 272 -24.71 10.31 -6.54
C GLY A 272 -23.28 10.05 -7.05
N PRO A 273 -22.28 10.85 -6.65
CA PRO A 273 -20.87 10.64 -7.01
C PRO A 273 -20.32 9.26 -6.62
N VAL A 274 -20.66 8.75 -5.43
CA VAL A 274 -20.22 7.42 -4.98
C VAL A 274 -20.83 6.30 -5.82
N ASN A 275 -22.09 6.43 -6.26
CA ASN A 275 -22.68 5.49 -7.21
C ASN A 275 -21.93 5.48 -8.55
N GLN A 276 -21.45 6.64 -9.03
CA GLN A 276 -20.60 6.74 -10.22
C GLN A 276 -19.16 6.23 -10.00
N ALA A 277 -18.67 6.19 -8.77
CA ALA A 277 -17.41 5.53 -8.42
C ALA A 277 -17.55 4.00 -8.37
N LEU A 278 -18.62 3.48 -7.77
CA LEU A 278 -19.01 2.05 -7.84
C LEU A 278 -19.27 1.62 -9.30
N ILE A 279 -19.77 2.55 -10.14
CA ILE A 279 -19.51 2.70 -11.59
C ILE A 279 -18.24 1.99 -12.12
N ARG A 280 -17.11 2.55 -11.68
CA ARG A 280 -15.75 2.34 -12.17
C ARG A 280 -14.99 1.28 -11.37
N LEU A 281 -15.52 0.88 -10.22
CA LEU A 281 -14.93 -0.07 -9.27
C LEU A 281 -15.84 -1.32 -9.13
N PRO A 282 -16.01 -2.15 -10.18
CA PRO A 282 -16.93 -3.29 -10.15
C PRO A 282 -16.57 -4.34 -9.08
N ALA A 283 -15.30 -4.43 -8.68
CA ALA A 283 -14.83 -5.30 -7.60
C ALA A 283 -15.41 -4.94 -6.20
N LEU A 284 -16.04 -3.77 -6.05
CA LEU A 284 -16.71 -3.33 -4.82
C LEU A 284 -18.23 -3.60 -4.83
N ARG A 285 -18.76 -4.17 -5.92
CA ARG A 285 -20.16 -4.60 -6.01
C ARG A 285 -20.31 -6.06 -5.57
N GLY A 286 -21.43 -6.39 -4.95
CA GLY A 286 -21.74 -7.72 -4.44
C GLY A 286 -22.17 -7.72 -2.98
N THR A 287 -21.90 -8.81 -2.26
CA THR A 287 -22.23 -8.96 -0.83
C THR A 287 -21.44 -7.94 -0.01
N GLY A 288 -22.11 -6.85 0.38
CA GLY A 288 -21.50 -5.73 1.09
C GLY A 288 -21.48 -4.41 0.31
N GLU A 289 -22.11 -4.31 -0.87
CA GLU A 289 -22.18 -3.04 -1.63
C GLU A 289 -22.78 -1.89 -0.80
N ALA A 290 -23.80 -2.15 0.02
CA ALA A 290 -24.39 -1.14 0.91
C ALA A 290 -23.39 -0.61 1.97
N ALA A 291 -22.54 -1.49 2.50
CA ALA A 291 -21.47 -1.12 3.41
C ALA A 291 -20.38 -0.33 2.68
N ALA A 292 -19.95 -0.81 1.52
CA ALA A 292 -18.98 -0.12 0.67
C ALA A 292 -19.48 1.28 0.24
N ARG A 293 -20.78 1.45 -0.03
CA ARG A 293 -21.37 2.75 -0.35
C ARG A 293 -21.25 3.74 0.81
N ALA A 294 -21.57 3.31 2.03
CA ALA A 294 -21.42 4.15 3.23
C ALA A 294 -19.95 4.52 3.49
N ASP A 295 -19.05 3.54 3.41
CA ASP A 295 -17.62 3.77 3.61
C ASP A 295 -17.03 4.72 2.54
N LEU A 296 -17.45 4.59 1.27
CA LEU A 296 -17.01 5.48 0.19
C LEU A 296 -17.65 6.88 0.26
N ILE A 297 -18.85 7.02 0.85
CA ILE A 297 -19.43 8.34 1.17
C ILE A 297 -18.56 9.07 2.18
N ALA A 298 -18.02 8.39 3.20
CA ALA A 298 -17.05 9.00 4.12
C ALA A 298 -15.79 9.51 3.39
N VAL A 299 -15.23 8.72 2.46
CA VAL A 299 -14.06 9.14 1.66
C VAL A 299 -14.42 10.32 0.74
N HIS A 300 -15.57 10.29 0.07
CA HIS A 300 -15.99 11.39 -0.80
C HIS A 300 -16.22 12.69 -0.01
N LEU A 301 -16.95 12.61 1.10
CA LEU A 301 -17.21 13.71 2.03
C LEU A 301 -15.90 14.34 2.54
N TYR A 302 -14.89 13.53 2.89
CA TYR A 302 -13.56 14.02 3.24
C TYR A 302 -12.94 14.82 2.10
N LEU A 303 -12.95 14.28 0.87
CA LEU A 303 -12.29 14.89 -0.29
C LEU A 303 -12.97 16.19 -0.76
N THR A 304 -14.30 16.30 -0.60
CA THR A 304 -15.04 17.53 -0.92
C THR A 304 -15.08 18.54 0.22
N SER A 305 -14.80 18.11 1.46
CA SER A 305 -14.71 19.03 2.60
C SER A 305 -13.42 19.85 2.57
N PRO A 306 -13.50 21.16 2.90
CA PRO A 306 -12.29 21.96 3.14
C PRO A 306 -11.54 21.41 4.37
N PRO A 307 -10.20 21.60 4.47
CA PRO A 307 -9.40 20.99 5.55
C PRO A 307 -9.84 21.37 6.97
N ASP A 308 -10.39 22.57 7.12
CA ASP A 308 -10.96 23.20 8.31
C ASP A 308 -12.48 23.03 8.45
N GLY A 309 -13.12 22.30 7.53
CA GLY A 309 -14.55 21.98 7.60
C GLY A 309 -14.89 20.89 8.63
N PRO A 310 -16.20 20.68 8.92
CA PRO A 310 -16.65 19.74 9.97
C PRO A 310 -16.29 18.28 9.72
N PHE A 311 -16.02 17.90 8.46
CA PHE A 311 -15.53 16.58 8.07
C PHE A 311 -14.11 16.63 7.47
N GLY A 312 -13.41 17.76 7.68
CA GLY A 312 -12.03 18.00 7.25
C GLY A 312 -10.99 17.30 8.14
N ALA A 313 -9.71 17.48 7.78
CA ALA A 313 -8.60 16.90 8.52
C ALA A 313 -8.44 17.50 9.93
N LEU A 314 -8.72 18.80 10.09
CA LEU A 314 -8.62 19.48 11.38
C LEU A 314 -9.69 18.98 12.36
N ALA A 315 -10.96 18.91 11.92
CA ALA A 315 -12.06 18.39 12.72
C ALA A 315 -11.80 16.93 13.16
N LEU A 316 -11.29 16.07 12.28
CA LEU A 316 -10.90 14.70 12.63
C LEU A 316 -9.81 14.62 13.72
N ALA A 317 -8.87 15.57 13.76
CA ALA A 317 -7.84 15.63 14.80
C ALA A 317 -8.36 16.23 16.13
N GLU A 318 -9.24 17.23 16.06
CA GLU A 318 -9.74 17.94 17.24
C GLU A 318 -10.90 17.21 17.95
N HIS A 319 -11.77 16.56 17.17
CA HIS A 319 -13.03 15.91 17.58
C HIS A 319 -13.01 14.38 17.41
N ALA A 320 -11.84 13.75 17.60
CA ALA A 320 -11.60 12.34 17.26
C ALA A 320 -12.60 11.32 17.86
N GLU A 321 -13.14 11.56 19.06
CA GLU A 321 -14.15 10.68 19.68
C GLU A 321 -15.56 10.90 19.10
N GLU A 322 -15.96 12.16 18.87
CA GLU A 322 -17.27 12.52 18.31
C GLU A 322 -17.37 12.05 16.84
N LEU A 323 -16.29 12.25 16.08
CA LEU A 323 -16.16 11.81 14.69
C LEU A 323 -15.64 10.37 14.55
N ARG A 324 -15.55 9.59 15.63
CA ARG A 324 -15.08 8.20 15.58
C ARG A 324 -15.82 7.31 14.57
N PRO A 325 -17.17 7.35 14.44
CA PRO A 325 -17.88 6.55 13.43
C PRO A 325 -17.51 6.96 11.99
N TYR A 326 -17.32 8.26 11.77
CA TYR A 326 -16.86 8.81 10.50
C TYR A 326 -15.42 8.37 10.19
N ALA A 327 -14.50 8.47 11.14
CA ALA A 327 -13.12 8.01 11.00
C ALA A 327 -13.03 6.49 10.69
N ALA A 328 -13.88 5.66 11.32
CA ALA A 328 -13.95 4.23 11.04
C ALA A 328 -14.46 3.94 9.61
N CYS A 329 -15.52 4.63 9.17
CA CYS A 329 -16.04 4.51 7.80
C CYS A 329 -15.02 5.01 6.76
N LEU A 330 -14.30 6.09 7.06
CA LEU A 330 -13.25 6.67 6.22
C LEU A 330 -12.05 5.73 6.06
N SER A 331 -11.53 5.18 7.16
CA SER A 331 -10.46 4.17 7.15
C SER A 331 -10.88 2.90 6.40
N SER A 332 -12.11 2.43 6.61
CA SER A 332 -12.66 1.27 5.88
C SER A 332 -12.82 1.55 4.39
N GLY A 333 -13.29 2.74 4.02
CA GLY A 333 -13.47 3.18 2.63
C GLY A 333 -12.15 3.30 1.89
N LEU A 334 -11.14 3.87 2.53
CA LEU A 334 -9.76 3.85 2.03
C LEU A 334 -9.27 2.41 1.84
N GLY A 335 -9.49 1.54 2.83
CA GLY A 335 -9.16 0.11 2.75
C GLY A 335 -9.65 -0.56 1.46
N ARG A 336 -10.83 -0.18 0.95
CA ARG A 336 -11.48 -0.69 -0.28
C ARG A 336 -10.92 -0.12 -1.59
N LEU A 337 -10.27 1.05 -1.58
CA LEU A 337 -9.75 1.67 -2.79
C LEU A 337 -8.47 0.98 -3.30
N PRO A 338 -8.14 1.09 -4.60
CA PRO A 338 -6.89 0.57 -5.13
C PRO A 338 -5.67 1.15 -4.40
N ALA A 339 -4.79 0.25 -3.94
CA ALA A 339 -3.52 0.63 -3.35
C ALA A 339 -2.62 1.31 -4.39
N LEU A 340 -2.00 2.42 -4.00
CA LEU A 340 -1.12 3.20 -4.84
C LEU A 340 0.35 2.83 -4.55
N ARG A 341 1.11 2.61 -5.62
CA ARG A 341 2.56 2.40 -5.60
C ARG A 341 3.21 3.52 -6.41
N GLY A 342 4.43 3.89 -6.05
CA GLY A 342 5.15 5.02 -6.64
C GLY A 342 5.84 5.82 -5.55
N THR A 343 6.00 7.11 -5.79
CA THR A 343 6.58 8.09 -4.87
C THR A 343 5.55 9.16 -4.59
N LEU A 344 5.22 9.37 -3.31
CA LEU A 344 4.29 10.41 -2.92
C LEU A 344 5.04 11.62 -2.34
N MET A 345 4.48 12.81 -2.48
CA MET A 345 5.05 14.04 -1.95
C MET A 345 4.01 14.85 -1.19
N ARG A 346 4.40 15.34 -0.03
CA ARG A 346 3.72 16.38 0.74
C ARG A 346 4.69 17.54 0.95
N ALA A 347 4.19 18.75 1.21
CA ALA A 347 5.04 19.92 1.44
C ALA A 347 4.60 20.74 2.66
N VAL A 348 5.53 21.40 3.32
CA VAL A 348 5.29 22.32 4.45
C VAL A 348 5.85 23.69 4.08
N PRO A 349 5.10 24.79 4.22
CA PRO A 349 5.61 26.13 3.95
C PRO A 349 6.76 26.50 4.90
N GLY A 350 7.77 27.18 4.37
CA GLY A 350 8.98 27.54 5.10
C GLY A 350 10.15 26.59 4.77
N PRO A 351 11.41 27.05 4.98
CA PRO A 351 12.61 26.28 4.64
C PRO A 351 13.06 25.33 5.75
N ASP A 352 12.62 25.56 6.99
CA ASP A 352 13.19 24.95 8.18
C ASP A 352 12.55 23.59 8.51
N ILE A 353 13.40 22.59 8.79
CA ILE A 353 12.96 21.26 9.22
C ILE A 353 12.96 21.21 10.75
N PRO A 354 11.84 20.82 11.42
CA PRO A 354 11.78 20.69 12.87
C PRO A 354 12.90 19.80 13.44
N GLU A 355 13.54 20.21 14.54
CA GLU A 355 14.74 19.55 15.08
C GLU A 355 14.53 18.08 15.49
N ASP A 356 13.30 17.71 15.85
CA ASP A 356 12.91 16.35 16.25
C ASP A 356 12.74 15.39 15.05
N VAL A 357 12.63 15.91 13.83
CA VAL A 357 12.59 15.10 12.61
C VAL A 357 14.02 14.70 12.22
N VAL A 358 14.49 13.60 12.79
CA VAL A 358 15.83 13.01 12.53
C VAL A 358 15.72 11.61 11.91
N PRO A 359 16.73 11.13 11.14
CA PRO A 359 16.75 9.76 10.65
C PRO A 359 16.55 8.72 11.76
N GLY A 360 15.65 7.76 11.54
CA GLY A 360 15.21 6.79 12.54
C GLY A 360 14.01 7.22 13.39
N ALA A 361 13.63 8.51 13.40
CA ALA A 361 12.40 8.96 14.04
C ALA A 361 11.15 8.39 13.34
N CYS A 362 10.05 8.28 14.09
CA CYS A 362 8.76 7.82 13.57
C CYS A 362 7.71 8.91 13.70
N LEU A 363 7.14 9.35 12.58
CA LEU A 363 6.08 10.35 12.49
C LEU A 363 4.73 9.63 12.35
N HIS A 364 3.68 10.16 12.98
CA HIS A 364 2.34 9.56 12.96
C HIS A 364 1.33 10.58 12.42
N THR A 365 0.28 10.12 11.75
CA THR A 365 -0.78 11.02 11.26
C THR A 365 -2.10 10.72 11.95
N ASP A 366 -2.57 11.61 12.81
CA ASP A 366 -3.81 11.42 13.58
C ASP A 366 -5.06 11.60 12.70
N ALA A 367 -4.93 12.43 11.65
CA ALA A 367 -5.92 12.63 10.60
C ALA A 367 -5.46 11.97 9.27
N PRO A 368 -6.36 11.83 8.27
CA PRO A 368 -5.98 11.35 6.95
C PRO A 368 -5.01 12.33 6.28
N LEU A 369 -4.02 11.81 5.57
CA LEU A 369 -2.92 12.60 4.99
C LEU A 369 -3.00 12.66 3.47
N ASP A 370 -3.32 13.83 2.90
CA ASP A 370 -3.20 14.05 1.45
C ASP A 370 -1.74 14.14 1.00
N ALA A 371 -1.44 13.52 -0.14
CA ALA A 371 -0.17 13.62 -0.83
C ALA A 371 -0.35 13.58 -2.36
N VAL A 372 0.65 14.09 -3.09
CA VAL A 372 0.72 14.08 -4.55
C VAL A 372 1.53 12.88 -5.04
N HIS A 373 0.98 12.11 -5.96
CA HIS A 373 1.65 11.01 -6.65
C HIS A 373 2.51 11.52 -7.81
N LEU A 374 3.83 11.44 -7.66
CA LEU A 374 4.81 12.07 -8.54
C LEU A 374 4.95 11.38 -9.91
N GLU A 375 4.48 10.15 -10.06
CA GLU A 375 4.44 9.41 -11.31
C GLU A 375 3.10 9.59 -12.07
N ALA A 376 2.19 10.43 -11.57
CA ALA A 376 1.01 10.85 -12.35
C ALA A 376 1.39 11.83 -13.46
N PRO A 377 0.69 11.82 -14.61
CA PRO A 377 0.75 12.90 -15.58
C PRO A 377 0.41 14.23 -14.90
N ASP A 378 1.14 15.29 -15.28
CA ASP A 378 0.96 16.65 -14.75
C ASP A 378 0.96 16.74 -13.21
N ALA A 379 1.68 15.84 -12.53
CA ALA A 379 1.83 15.89 -11.07
C ALA A 379 2.42 17.24 -10.64
N PRO A 380 1.71 18.05 -9.83
CA PRO A 380 2.24 19.33 -9.37
C PRO A 380 3.48 19.12 -8.50
N VAL A 381 4.40 20.08 -8.55
CA VAL A 381 5.64 20.09 -7.77
C VAL A 381 5.57 21.28 -6.83
N PRO A 382 5.89 21.13 -5.52
CA PRO A 382 5.74 22.21 -4.57
C PRO A 382 6.79 23.31 -4.81
N PRO A 383 6.49 24.55 -4.39
CA PRO A 383 7.45 25.66 -4.46
C PRO A 383 8.79 25.33 -3.78
N THR A 384 9.83 26.06 -4.15
CA THR A 384 11.22 25.85 -3.66
C THR A 384 11.44 26.30 -2.23
N GLU A 385 10.56 27.14 -1.70
CA GLU A 385 10.55 27.67 -0.33
C GLU A 385 9.74 26.80 0.65
N PHE A 386 9.36 25.58 0.25
CA PHE A 386 8.65 24.61 1.08
C PHE A 386 9.55 23.41 1.38
N VAL A 387 9.57 22.94 2.62
CA VAL A 387 10.14 21.63 2.98
C VAL A 387 9.34 20.51 2.31
N ARG A 388 10.03 19.57 1.68
CA ARG A 388 9.43 18.46 0.93
C ARG A 388 9.53 17.14 1.68
N TYR A 389 8.39 16.51 1.90
CA TYR A 389 8.27 15.20 2.52
C TYR A 389 8.00 14.17 1.42
N VAL A 390 9.00 13.35 1.09
CA VAL A 390 8.94 12.41 -0.03
C VAL A 390 8.83 10.99 0.50
N ILE A 391 7.70 10.35 0.21
CA ILE A 391 7.21 9.18 0.92
C ILE A 391 7.20 7.97 -0.02
N ARG A 392 7.76 6.85 0.44
CA ARG A 392 7.52 5.51 -0.11
C ARG A 392 6.26 4.92 0.55
N PRO A 393 5.12 4.80 -0.16
CA PRO A 393 3.89 4.26 0.40
C PRO A 393 3.86 2.72 0.43
N LEU A 394 3.12 2.19 1.39
CA LEU A 394 2.69 0.80 1.49
C LEU A 394 1.16 0.66 1.39
N THR A 395 0.40 1.54 2.05
CA THR A 395 -1.07 1.49 2.11
C THR A 395 -1.79 2.68 1.48
N ALA A 396 -1.08 3.75 1.08
CA ALA A 396 -1.68 4.89 0.38
C ALA A 396 -2.66 4.49 -0.73
N ARG A 397 -3.73 5.26 -0.89
CA ARG A 397 -4.86 4.94 -1.77
C ARG A 397 -5.06 5.96 -2.87
N ARG A 398 -5.39 5.49 -4.07
CA ARG A 398 -5.76 6.35 -5.20
C ARG A 398 -7.21 6.79 -5.06
N THR A 399 -7.45 8.09 -4.96
CA THR A 399 -8.79 8.68 -4.76
C THR A 399 -9.47 9.13 -6.06
N SER A 400 -8.76 9.10 -7.20
CA SER A 400 -9.23 9.58 -8.52
C SER A 400 -10.52 8.93 -9.06
N ALA A 401 -10.97 7.81 -8.48
CA ALA A 401 -12.27 7.21 -8.82
C ALA A 401 -13.46 7.99 -8.22
N LEU A 402 -13.24 8.69 -7.11
CA LEU A 402 -14.22 9.47 -6.34
C LEU A 402 -14.20 10.97 -6.70
N THR A 403 -13.09 11.50 -7.21
CA THR A 403 -12.98 12.92 -7.58
C THR A 403 -13.52 13.18 -8.99
N ARG A 404 -14.07 14.40 -9.21
CA ARG A 404 -14.67 14.79 -10.49
C ARG A 404 -13.64 15.12 -11.57
N ASP A 405 -12.48 15.63 -11.17
CA ASP A 405 -11.33 15.92 -12.05
C ASP A 405 -10.66 14.64 -12.57
N GLY A 406 -10.88 13.49 -11.91
CA GLY A 406 -10.22 12.23 -12.22
C GLY A 406 -8.71 12.26 -12.02
N SER A 407 -8.17 13.25 -11.29
CA SER A 407 -6.73 13.48 -11.19
C SER A 407 -6.04 12.28 -10.54
N GLY A 408 -5.23 11.56 -11.33
CA GLY A 408 -4.43 10.43 -10.86
C GLY A 408 -3.29 10.81 -9.91
N ALA A 409 -3.10 12.12 -9.68
CA ALA A 409 -2.11 12.67 -8.78
C ALA A 409 -2.55 12.67 -7.30
N ALA A 410 -3.86 12.63 -7.01
CA ALA A 410 -4.34 12.63 -5.63
C ALA A 410 -4.16 11.26 -4.94
N ALA A 411 -3.49 11.26 -3.80
CA ALA A 411 -3.30 10.11 -2.93
C ALA A 411 -3.67 10.44 -1.48
N LEU A 412 -4.21 9.46 -0.76
CA LEU A 412 -4.63 9.62 0.64
C LEU A 412 -4.12 8.44 1.48
N PHE A 413 -3.49 8.73 2.62
CA PHE A 413 -3.22 7.76 3.68
C PHE A 413 -4.33 7.80 4.74
N ALA A 414 -4.57 6.68 5.42
CA ALA A 414 -5.55 6.60 6.49
C ALA A 414 -5.05 7.27 7.78
N PRO A 415 -5.96 7.71 8.68
CA PRO A 415 -5.64 8.00 10.07
C PRO A 415 -4.82 6.87 10.73
N GLY A 416 -3.90 7.22 11.62
CA GLY A 416 -3.00 6.27 12.30
C GLY A 416 -1.84 5.75 11.45
N THR A 417 -1.63 6.25 10.23
CA THR A 417 -0.46 5.86 9.42
C THR A 417 0.84 6.37 10.06
N ALA A 418 1.85 5.50 10.11
CA ALA A 418 3.17 5.79 10.66
C ALA A 418 4.26 5.82 9.57
N PHE A 419 5.25 6.68 9.72
CA PHE A 419 6.34 6.89 8.76
C PHE A 419 7.70 6.92 9.46
N SER A 420 8.63 6.08 9.03
CA SER A 420 10.03 6.15 9.46
C SER A 420 10.80 7.18 8.62
N VAL A 421 11.52 8.08 9.28
CA VAL A 421 12.43 9.03 8.65
C VAL A 421 13.69 8.29 8.19
N LEU A 422 13.96 8.31 6.89
CA LEU A 422 15.11 7.64 6.28
C LEU A 422 16.31 8.58 6.19
N ALA A 423 16.07 9.82 5.77
CA ALA A 423 17.08 10.85 5.59
C ALA A 423 16.46 12.24 5.71
N ARG A 424 17.29 13.20 6.08
CA ARG A 424 16.98 14.63 6.19
C ARG A 424 18.10 15.41 5.52
N TYR A 425 17.75 16.45 4.78
CA TYR A 425 18.69 17.39 4.20
C TYR A 425 18.10 18.80 4.32
N GLU A 426 18.88 19.73 4.87
CA GLU A 426 18.49 21.14 4.95
C GLU A 426 18.40 21.79 3.57
N ALA A 427 17.75 22.95 3.51
CA ALA A 427 17.75 23.82 2.34
C ALA A 427 19.18 24.33 2.06
N GLY A 428 19.59 24.31 0.80
CA GLY A 428 20.96 24.67 0.40
C GLY A 428 21.22 24.39 -1.08
N ASP A 429 22.22 25.05 -1.67
CA ASP A 429 22.63 24.88 -3.07
C ASP A 429 21.48 25.03 -4.11
N GLY A 430 20.51 25.90 -3.81
CA GLY A 430 19.30 26.09 -4.64
C GLY A 430 18.27 24.96 -4.54
N LEU A 431 18.47 24.00 -3.64
CA LEU A 431 17.54 22.91 -3.34
C LEU A 431 16.75 23.19 -2.06
N PRO A 432 15.47 22.79 -2.02
CA PRO A 432 14.64 22.88 -0.81
C PRO A 432 15.11 21.93 0.29
N GLY A 433 14.73 22.26 1.52
CA GLY A 433 14.74 21.32 2.63
C GLY A 433 13.89 20.10 2.29
N ARG A 434 14.36 18.91 2.65
CA ARG A 434 13.75 17.65 2.22
C ARG A 434 13.95 16.52 3.22
N ILE A 435 12.90 15.72 3.37
CA ILE A 435 12.81 14.59 4.29
C ILE A 435 12.32 13.39 3.49
N LEU A 436 13.08 12.30 3.57
CA LEU A 436 12.74 11.05 2.88
C LEU A 436 12.10 10.11 3.90
N LEU A 437 10.92 9.57 3.57
CA LEU A 437 10.09 8.77 4.45
C LEU A 437 9.79 7.40 3.83
N ALA A 438 9.66 6.38 4.67
CA ALA A 438 8.97 5.15 4.32
C ALA A 438 7.80 4.91 5.27
N GLU A 439 6.66 4.55 4.71
CA GLU A 439 5.53 4.07 5.50
C GLU A 439 5.91 2.79 6.28
N VAL A 440 5.52 2.75 7.55
CA VAL A 440 5.73 1.60 8.44
C VAL A 440 4.50 0.68 8.33
N PRO A 441 4.67 -0.64 8.11
CA PRO A 441 3.54 -1.57 8.13
C PRO A 441 2.79 -1.52 9.45
N SER A 442 1.46 -1.46 9.42
CA SER A 442 0.64 -1.64 10.61
C SER A 442 0.55 -3.13 10.99
N GLY A 443 0.83 -3.44 12.26
CA GLY A 443 0.78 -4.80 12.81
C GLY A 443 2.10 -5.25 13.46
N ALA A 444 2.23 -6.55 13.73
CA ALA A 444 3.39 -7.13 14.42
C ALA A 444 4.62 -7.36 13.51
N ALA A 445 4.53 -7.05 12.21
CA ALA A 445 5.63 -7.26 11.28
C ALA A 445 6.77 -6.24 11.55
N PRO A 446 8.03 -6.69 11.72
CA PRO A 446 9.13 -5.77 11.96
C PRO A 446 9.37 -4.86 10.75
N PHE A 447 9.55 -3.57 11.00
CA PHE A 447 9.91 -2.61 9.95
C PHE A 447 11.28 -2.97 9.36
N ARG A 448 11.30 -3.34 8.07
CA ARG A 448 12.53 -3.51 7.31
C ARG A 448 12.85 -2.21 6.56
N PRO A 449 14.05 -1.60 6.76
CA PRO A 449 14.42 -0.40 6.03
C PRO A 449 14.42 -0.65 4.51
N PRO A 450 14.06 0.36 3.69
CA PRO A 450 14.20 0.28 2.24
C PRO A 450 15.65 0.04 1.81
N SER A 451 15.86 -0.49 0.61
CA SER A 451 17.20 -0.55 0.00
C SER A 451 17.68 0.83 -0.44
N ASP A 452 19.00 1.00 -0.53
CA ASP A 452 19.65 2.27 -0.92
C ASP A 452 19.16 2.79 -2.28
N GLU A 453 18.85 1.89 -3.23
CA GLU A 453 18.25 2.24 -4.52
C GLU A 453 16.88 2.95 -4.36
N VAL A 454 16.06 2.49 -3.41
CA VAL A 454 14.78 3.14 -3.10
C VAL A 454 15.03 4.51 -2.48
N VAL A 455 15.99 4.63 -1.55
CA VAL A 455 16.36 5.92 -0.92
C VAL A 455 16.87 6.91 -1.98
N ALA A 456 17.75 6.48 -2.88
CA ALA A 456 18.27 7.29 -3.99
C ALA A 456 17.16 7.75 -4.96
N ARG A 457 16.14 6.91 -5.19
CA ARG A 457 14.96 7.29 -5.99
C ARG A 457 14.11 8.35 -5.28
N LEU A 458 13.90 8.24 -3.96
CA LEU A 458 13.21 9.26 -3.16
C LEU A 458 13.99 10.59 -3.16
N ASP A 459 15.31 10.56 -2.97
CA ASP A 459 16.15 11.76 -3.03
C ASP A 459 16.08 12.42 -4.43
N THR A 460 16.19 11.63 -5.49
CA THR A 460 16.03 12.12 -6.88
C THR A 460 14.67 12.79 -7.09
N ALA A 461 13.59 12.18 -6.60
CA ALA A 461 12.24 12.73 -6.69
C ALA A 461 12.07 14.03 -5.87
N SER A 462 12.73 14.13 -4.71
CA SER A 462 12.70 15.33 -3.85
C SER A 462 13.32 16.58 -4.48
N ARG A 463 14.22 16.41 -5.46
CA ARG A 463 14.97 17.49 -6.13
C ARG A 463 14.25 18.06 -7.36
N ARG A 464 13.09 17.52 -7.76
CA ARG A 464 12.32 18.02 -8.92
C ARG A 464 12.00 19.51 -8.77
N LEU A 465 12.32 20.35 -9.76
CA LEU A 465 11.98 21.77 -9.72
C LEU A 465 10.57 22.00 -10.33
N PRO A 466 9.79 22.97 -9.81
CA PRO A 466 8.52 23.32 -10.43
C PRO A 466 8.75 23.88 -11.84
N LEU A 467 7.95 23.42 -12.80
CA LEU A 467 7.99 23.93 -14.17
C LEU A 467 7.24 25.27 -14.26
N PRO A 468 7.76 26.27 -15.00
CA PRO A 468 7.03 27.50 -15.28
C PRO A 468 5.68 27.21 -15.93
N GLY A 469 4.59 27.70 -15.33
CA GLY A 469 3.23 27.43 -15.80
C GLY A 469 2.67 26.04 -15.50
N GLY A 470 3.37 25.24 -14.68
CA GLY A 470 2.84 23.96 -14.18
C GLY A 470 1.62 24.13 -13.26
N PRO A 471 0.87 23.04 -12.99
CA PRO A 471 -0.30 23.10 -12.12
C PRO A 471 0.08 23.52 -10.69
N PRO A 472 -0.77 24.31 -10.01
CA PRO A 472 -0.48 24.80 -8.66
C PRO A 472 -0.43 23.65 -7.65
N TRP A 473 0.40 23.82 -6.62
CA TRP A 473 0.49 22.85 -5.53
C TRP A 473 -0.83 22.76 -4.74
N PRO A 474 -1.40 21.56 -4.50
CA PRO A 474 -2.68 21.45 -3.81
C PRO A 474 -2.59 21.87 -2.33
N VAL A 475 -3.51 22.74 -1.89
CA VAL A 475 -3.57 23.22 -0.50
C VAL A 475 -3.71 22.07 0.50
N ARG A 476 -4.51 21.02 0.19
CA ARG A 476 -4.64 19.83 1.07
C ARG A 476 -3.32 19.07 1.25
N CYS A 477 -2.46 19.07 0.23
CA CYS A 477 -1.09 18.51 0.27
C CYS A 477 -0.07 19.45 0.93
N THR A 478 -0.53 20.49 1.62
CA THR A 478 0.28 21.47 2.35
C THR A 478 0.03 21.37 3.85
N GLY A 479 1.09 21.48 4.65
CA GLY A 479 1.02 21.50 6.12
C GLY A 479 1.70 20.29 6.78
N PRO A 480 1.95 20.35 8.10
CA PRO A 480 2.84 19.41 8.79
C PRO A 480 2.35 17.96 8.72
N LEU A 481 3.27 17.03 8.99
CA LEU A 481 2.93 15.73 9.56
C LEU A 481 2.77 15.92 11.07
N THR A 482 1.78 15.26 11.70
CA THR A 482 1.65 15.32 13.17
C THR A 482 2.70 14.41 13.85
N SER A 483 2.83 14.51 15.18
CA SER A 483 4.04 14.08 15.92
C SER A 483 3.82 13.33 17.23
#